data_AF-A0A9E2NKD5-F1
#
_entry.id   AF-A0A9E2NKD5-F1
#
_cell.length_a   1.000
_cell.length_b   1.000
_cell.length_c   1.000
_cell.angle_alpha   90.00
_cell.angle_beta   90.00
_cell.angle_gamma   90.00
#
_symmetry.space_group_name_H-M   'P 1'
#
loop_
_entity.id
_entity.type
_entity.pdbx_description
1 polymer ?
#
loop_
_entity_poly.entity_id
_entity_poly.type
_entity_poly.pdbx_seq_one_letter_code
_entity_poly.pdbx_strand_id
1 'polypeptide(L)'
;MPFDFHNPYAGTRLPVMARNVVSTSHPLAAQAGLRMLWQGGNAVDAAIAAAAAITITEPVSCGLGSDAFCILWDGQQLHGLNSSGPAPEAWSPAYFFRKYGESATTPPKR
;
A
#
# COMPACT_ATOMS: atom_id res chain seq x y z
N MET A 1 -7.44 1.88 38.96
CA MET A 1 -7.53 3.15 38.22
C MET A 1 -7.22 2.87 36.76
N PRO A 2 -8.10 3.20 35.81
CA PRO A 2 -7.75 3.13 34.38
C PRO A 2 -6.78 4.26 34.03
N PHE A 3 -5.78 3.96 33.19
CA PHE A 3 -4.89 4.97 32.63
C PHE A 3 -5.62 5.74 31.51
N ASP A 4 -5.48 7.07 31.49
CA ASP A 4 -5.94 7.93 30.40
C ASP A 4 -4.77 8.23 29.46
N PHE A 5 -4.91 7.86 28.19
CA PHE A 5 -3.91 8.07 27.13
C PHE A 5 -4.19 9.33 26.29
N HIS A 6 -5.22 10.10 26.63
CA HIS A 6 -5.50 11.35 25.95
C HIS A 6 -4.41 12.38 26.31
N ASN A 7 -3.63 12.78 25.31
CA ASN A 7 -2.67 13.88 25.45
C ASN A 7 -3.38 15.21 25.12
N PRO A 8 -3.63 16.10 26.08
CA PRO A 8 -4.33 17.37 25.84
C PRO A 8 -3.44 18.42 25.16
N TYR A 9 -2.14 18.14 25.00
CA TYR A 9 -1.18 19.08 24.42
C TYR A 9 -1.00 18.82 22.92
N ALA A 10 -0.90 19.91 22.15
CA ALA A 10 -0.61 19.83 20.72
C ALA A 10 0.78 19.20 20.47
N GLY A 11 0.83 18.19 19.60
CA GLY A 11 2.08 17.62 19.10
C GLY A 11 2.61 18.42 17.91
N THR A 12 3.92 18.66 17.86
CA THR A 12 4.59 19.23 16.68
C THR A 12 5.43 18.15 15.99
N ARG A 13 5.33 18.03 14.66
CA ARG A 13 6.27 17.24 13.85
C ARG A 13 7.07 18.16 12.94
N LEU A 14 8.39 18.07 13.04
CA LEU A 14 9.30 18.78 12.16
C LEU A 14 9.54 17.98 10.87
N PRO A 15 9.79 18.64 9.73
CA PRO A 15 10.22 17.96 8.51
C PRO A 15 11.49 17.15 8.74
N VAL A 16 11.53 15.91 8.25
CA VAL A 16 12.71 15.05 8.29
C VAL A 16 13.52 15.28 7.01
N MET A 17 14.80 15.61 7.16
CA MET A 17 15.73 15.85 6.06
C MET A 17 16.87 14.82 6.10
N ALA A 18 17.09 14.09 5.02
CA ALA A 18 18.18 13.12 4.89
C ALA A 18 18.52 12.89 3.41
N ARG A 19 19.67 12.25 3.14
CA ARG A 19 20.07 11.87 1.76
C ARG A 19 19.12 10.83 1.16
N ASN A 20 18.66 9.89 1.98
CA ASN A 20 17.68 8.87 1.61
C ASN A 20 16.56 8.86 2.66
N VAL A 21 15.31 8.78 2.24
CA VAL A 21 14.12 8.81 3.11
C VAL A 21 13.14 7.73 2.68
N VAL A 22 12.56 7.03 3.66
CA VAL A 22 11.41 6.14 3.47
C VAL A 22 10.27 6.67 4.34
N SER A 23 9.10 6.87 3.76
CA SER A 23 7.91 7.36 4.45
C SER A 23 6.72 6.46 4.13
N THR A 24 6.02 6.01 5.16
CA THR A 24 4.85 5.12 5.07
C THR A 24 4.02 5.25 6.36
N SER A 25 2.79 4.73 6.34
CA SER A 25 1.83 4.73 7.44
C SER A 25 2.26 3.90 8.64
N HIS A 26 3.15 2.92 8.47
CA HIS A 26 3.58 2.02 9.54
C HIS A 26 5.09 2.10 9.82
N PRO A 27 5.54 2.34 11.07
CA PRO A 27 6.96 2.58 11.38
C PRO A 27 7.86 1.38 11.06
N LEU A 28 7.39 0.14 11.29
CA LEU A 28 8.16 -1.06 10.95
C LEU A 28 8.34 -1.25 9.43
N ALA A 29 7.37 -0.82 8.63
CA ALA A 29 7.51 -0.83 7.17
C ALA A 29 8.51 0.22 6.68
N ALA A 30 8.53 1.41 7.30
CA ALA A 30 9.57 2.41 7.03
C ALA A 30 10.97 1.86 7.37
N GLN A 31 11.09 1.14 8.49
CA GLN A 31 12.33 0.50 8.91
C GLN A 31 12.78 -0.61 7.96
N ALA A 32 11.84 -1.40 7.41
CA ALA A 32 12.15 -2.41 6.40
C ALA A 32 12.77 -1.78 5.13
N GLY A 33 12.17 -0.69 4.63
CA GLY A 33 12.73 0.04 3.49
C GLY A 33 14.10 0.66 3.80
N LEU A 34 14.27 1.27 4.98
CA LEU A 34 15.56 1.81 5.43
C LEU A 34 16.64 0.72 5.52
N ARG A 35 16.28 -0.50 5.91
CA ARG A 35 17.21 -1.63 5.96
C ARG A 35 17.73 -2.01 4.58
N MET A 36 16.89 -1.96 3.55
CA MET A 36 17.35 -2.20 2.17
C MET A 36 18.30 -1.11 1.69
N LEU A 37 18.01 0.16 1.98
CA LEU A 37 18.92 1.26 1.67
C LEU A 37 20.28 1.10 2.39
N TRP A 38 20.26 0.69 3.66
CA TRP A 38 21.50 0.42 4.42
C TRP A 38 22.31 -0.74 3.85
N GLN A 39 21.66 -1.71 3.21
CA GLN A 39 22.32 -2.84 2.54
C GLN A 39 22.86 -2.47 1.14
N GLY A 40 22.78 -1.20 0.75
CA GLY A 40 23.23 -0.72 -0.56
C GLY A 40 22.17 -0.82 -1.67
N GLY A 41 20.92 -1.15 -1.31
CA GLY A 41 19.79 -1.11 -2.23
C GLY A 41 19.40 0.31 -2.62
N ASN A 42 18.61 0.42 -3.68
CA ASN A 42 18.09 1.68 -4.20
C ASN A 42 16.68 1.99 -3.66
N ALA A 43 16.06 3.06 -4.16
CA ALA A 43 14.71 3.47 -3.77
C ALA A 43 13.62 2.44 -4.12
N VAL A 44 13.81 1.66 -5.20
CA VAL A 44 12.89 0.59 -5.60
C VAL A 44 12.96 -0.57 -4.61
N ASP A 45 14.17 -1.01 -4.22
CA ASP A 45 14.35 -2.06 -3.21
C ASP A 45 13.71 -1.66 -1.87
N ALA A 46 13.89 -0.40 -1.47
CA ALA A 46 13.29 0.17 -0.27
C ALA A 46 11.75 0.17 -0.34
N ALA A 47 11.18 0.57 -1.48
CA ALA A 47 9.74 0.59 -1.69
C ALA A 47 9.14 -0.82 -1.67
N ILE A 48 9.79 -1.80 -2.32
CA ILE A 48 9.34 -3.20 -2.32
C ILE A 48 9.38 -3.78 -0.90
N ALA A 49 10.46 -3.56 -0.14
CA ALA A 49 10.56 -4.04 1.23
C ALA A 49 9.52 -3.39 2.16
N ALA A 50 9.28 -2.09 2.01
CA ALA A 50 8.23 -1.40 2.76
C ALA A 50 6.84 -1.95 2.39
N ALA A 51 6.52 -2.10 1.10
CA ALA A 51 5.25 -2.65 0.65
C ALA A 51 5.02 -4.08 1.16
N ALA A 52 6.04 -4.95 1.09
CA ALA A 52 5.97 -6.29 1.64
C ALA A 52 5.72 -6.27 3.16
N ALA A 53 6.38 -5.40 3.91
CA ALA A 53 6.14 -5.26 5.35
C ALA A 53 4.72 -4.76 5.67
N ILE A 54 4.18 -3.80 4.91
CA ILE A 54 2.82 -3.28 5.10
C ILE A 54 1.79 -4.41 5.03
N THR A 55 1.95 -5.40 4.14
CA THR A 55 1.02 -6.54 4.04
C THR A 55 0.81 -7.29 5.36
N ILE A 56 1.79 -7.21 6.28
CA ILE A 56 1.75 -7.83 7.61
C ILE A 56 1.41 -6.81 8.69
N THR A 57 2.01 -5.62 8.63
CA THR A 57 1.90 -4.62 9.70
C THR A 57 0.63 -3.78 9.62
N GLU A 58 0.00 -3.72 8.45
CA GLU A 58 -1.24 -2.98 8.20
C GLU A 58 -2.22 -3.79 7.31
N PRO A 59 -2.64 -4.99 7.77
CA PRO A 59 -3.42 -5.94 6.95
C PRO A 59 -4.83 -5.45 6.60
N VAL A 60 -5.31 -4.43 7.30
CA VAL A 60 -6.63 -3.81 7.06
C VAL A 60 -6.62 -2.85 5.87
N SER A 61 -5.44 -2.46 5.38
CA SER A 61 -5.28 -1.47 4.30
C SER A 61 -4.57 -2.03 3.06
N CYS A 62 -3.70 -3.02 3.22
CA CYS A 62 -2.96 -3.62 2.11
C CYS A 62 -2.65 -5.10 2.40
N GLY A 63 -2.54 -5.91 1.35
CA GLY A 63 -2.28 -7.34 1.46
C GLY A 63 -1.74 -7.94 0.16
N LEU A 64 -1.34 -9.21 0.22
CA LEU A 64 -0.73 -9.92 -0.91
C LEU A 64 -1.63 -10.04 -2.15
N GLY A 65 -2.95 -10.02 -1.96
CA GLY A 65 -3.93 -10.07 -3.06
C GLY A 65 -4.27 -8.70 -3.65
N SER A 66 -3.55 -7.63 -3.29
CA SER A 66 -3.74 -6.30 -3.82
C SER A 66 -3.13 -6.15 -5.22
N ASP A 67 -3.59 -5.14 -5.92
CA ASP A 67 -2.87 -4.56 -7.06
C ASP A 67 -1.93 -3.45 -6.60
N ALA A 68 -1.07 -2.96 -7.51
CA ALA A 68 -0.14 -1.87 -7.23
C ALA A 68 -0.03 -0.88 -8.39
N PHE A 69 0.41 0.32 -8.04
CA PHE A 69 0.74 1.39 -8.97
C PHE A 69 2.03 2.05 -8.49
N CYS A 70 2.86 2.48 -9.42
CA CYS A 70 4.10 3.17 -9.09
C CYS A 70 4.36 4.31 -10.07
N ILE A 71 4.83 5.43 -9.53
CA ILE A 71 5.46 6.51 -10.28
C ILE A 71 6.91 6.54 -9.86
N LEU A 72 7.81 6.21 -10.79
CA LEU A 72 9.22 5.98 -10.52
C LEU A 72 10.07 6.94 -11.35
N TRP A 73 10.97 7.67 -10.69
CA TRP A 73 12.05 8.40 -11.36
C TRP A 73 13.33 7.57 -11.29
N ASP A 74 13.92 7.23 -12.43
CA ASP A 74 15.14 6.40 -12.49
C ASP A 74 16.45 7.21 -12.45
N GLY A 75 16.35 8.53 -12.40
CA GLY A 75 17.50 9.45 -12.52
C GLY A 75 17.55 10.20 -13.86
N GLN A 76 16.83 9.73 -14.88
CA GLN A 76 16.83 10.28 -16.24
C GLN A 76 15.43 10.59 -16.74
N GLN A 77 14.46 9.72 -16.46
CA GLN A 77 13.08 9.86 -16.91
C GLN A 77 12.08 9.33 -15.88
N LEU A 78 10.83 9.75 -16.07
CA LEU A 78 9.71 9.32 -15.24
C LEU A 78 9.03 8.10 -15.87
N HIS A 79 8.73 7.11 -15.04
CA HIS A 79 8.04 5.88 -15.40
C HIS A 79 6.74 5.75 -14.62
N GLY A 80 5.72 5.20 -15.28
CA GLY A 80 4.48 4.78 -14.64
C GLY A 80 4.31 3.27 -14.75
N LEU A 81 4.09 2.60 -13.63
CA LEU A 81 3.73 1.19 -13.58
C LEU A 81 2.26 1.07 -13.17
N ASN A 82 1.47 0.44 -14.03
CA ASN A 82 0.13 -0.03 -13.70
C ASN A 82 0.18 -1.56 -13.61
N SER A 83 0.02 -2.09 -12.40
CA SER A 83 -0.11 -3.53 -12.15
C SER A 83 -1.48 -3.86 -11.57
N SER A 84 -2.54 -3.27 -12.13
CA SER A 84 -3.93 -3.63 -11.86
C SER A 84 -4.30 -4.94 -12.56
N GLY A 85 -4.72 -5.95 -11.80
CA GLY A 85 -5.16 -7.23 -12.33
C GLY A 85 -6.51 -7.10 -13.05
N PRO A 86 -6.66 -7.67 -14.25
CA PRO A 86 -7.94 -7.63 -14.96
C PRO A 86 -9.01 -8.50 -14.26
N ALA A 87 -10.26 -8.31 -14.66
CA ALA A 87 -11.33 -9.24 -14.29
C ALA A 87 -11.03 -10.65 -14.86
N PRO A 88 -11.38 -11.73 -14.12
CA PRO A 88 -11.28 -13.09 -14.65
C PRO A 88 -12.09 -13.26 -15.95
N GLU A 89 -11.56 -14.01 -16.92
CA GLU A 89 -12.19 -14.20 -18.25
C GLU A 89 -13.64 -14.71 -18.17
N ALA A 90 -13.92 -15.61 -17.22
CA ALA A 90 -15.26 -16.18 -17.03
C ALA A 90 -16.28 -15.20 -16.42
N TRP A 91 -15.84 -14.06 -15.88
CA TRP A 91 -16.71 -13.10 -15.19
C TRP A 91 -17.34 -12.13 -16.18
N SER A 92 -18.47 -12.53 -16.76
CA SER A 92 -19.33 -11.66 -17.57
C SER A 92 -20.51 -11.10 -16.76
N PRO A 93 -21.16 -10.00 -17.20
CA PRO A 93 -22.40 -9.54 -16.58
C PRO A 93 -23.48 -10.62 -16.47
N ALA A 94 -23.62 -11.46 -17.51
CA ALA A 94 -24.55 -12.59 -17.52
C ALA A 94 -24.24 -13.64 -16.45
N TYR A 95 -22.95 -13.87 -16.13
CA TYR A 95 -22.56 -14.73 -15.01
C TYR A 95 -23.11 -14.19 -13.68
N PHE A 96 -23.01 -12.88 -13.45
CA PHE A 96 -23.54 -12.25 -12.23
C PHE A 96 -25.06 -12.24 -12.18
N PHE A 97 -25.75 -11.97 -13.28
CA PHE A 97 -27.22 -12.06 -13.34
C PHE A 97 -27.73 -13.46 -13.05
N ARG A 98 -27.06 -14.50 -13.59
CA ARG A 98 -27.40 -15.89 -13.30
C ARG A 98 -27.18 -16.26 -11.82
N LYS A 99 -26.13 -15.72 -11.20
CA LYS A 99 -25.75 -16.06 -9.82
C LYS A 99 -26.56 -15.31 -8.76
N TYR A 100 -26.92 -14.05 -9.02
CA TYR A 100 -27.54 -13.15 -8.04
C TYR A 100 -28.96 -12.69 -8.40
N GLY A 101 -29.42 -12.97 -9.62
CA GLY A 101 -30.71 -12.49 -10.16
C GLY A 101 -30.59 -11.14 -10.87
N GLU A 102 -31.44 -10.90 -11.86
CA GLU A 102 -31.46 -9.65 -12.65
C GLU A 102 -31.89 -8.43 -11.84
N SER A 103 -32.67 -8.63 -10.78
CA SER A 103 -33.16 -7.57 -9.89
C SER A 103 -32.24 -7.25 -8.72
N ALA A 104 -31.04 -7.86 -8.66
CA ALA A 104 -30.08 -7.59 -7.60
C ALA A 104 -29.59 -6.13 -7.69
N THR A 105 -29.95 -5.32 -6.70
CA THR A 105 -29.56 -3.90 -6.60
C THR A 105 -28.15 -3.70 -6.05
N THR A 106 -27.62 -4.71 -5.35
CA THR A 106 -26.27 -4.74 -4.79
C THR A 106 -25.57 -6.07 -5.08
N PRO A 107 -25.31 -6.39 -6.36
CA PRO A 107 -24.45 -7.53 -6.68
C PRO A 107 -23.06 -7.27 -6.03
N PRO A 108 -22.36 -8.32 -5.57
CA PRO A 108 -21.05 -8.15 -4.96
C PRO A 108 -20.11 -7.45 -5.94
N LYS A 109 -19.66 -6.26 -5.56
CA LYS A 109 -18.67 -5.47 -6.27
C LYS A 109 -17.30 -5.92 -5.77
N ARG A 110 -16.30 -5.93 -6.66
CA ARG A 110 -14.89 -5.95 -6.23
C ARG A 110 -14.60 -4.67 -5.46
#